data_AF-A0A6L3X345-F1
#
_entry.id   AF-A0A6L3X345-F1
#
_cell.length_a   1.000
_cell.length_b   1.000
_cell.length_c   1.000
_cell.angle_alpha   90.00
_cell.angle_beta   90.00
_cell.angle_gamma   90.00
#
_symmetry.space_group_name_H-M   'P 1'
#
loop_
_entity.id
_entity.type
_entity.pdbx_description
1 polymer ?
#
loop_
_entity_poly.entity_id
_entity_poly.type
_entity_poly.pdbx_seq_one_letter_code
_entity_poly.pdbx_strand_id
1 'polypeptide(L)'
;ALLHAVIHGLPPVALPVRSLKGVRFGVVTALQGEDEVQLEVWQSALHTLRRAGATLVEVSLPFLEEVRQATCLSLYEFRVAIDDWLSKQPGAPSGLTSIVDSGAFLPEFAPFLRQMLASNTLKTPLWL
;
A
#
# COMPACT_ATOMS: atom_id res chain seq x y z
N ALA A 1 -14.99 -3.90 3.44
CA ALA A 1 -13.99 -2.84 3.64
C ALA A 1 -14.27 -1.70 2.66
N LEU A 2 -14.28 -0.44 3.09
CA LEU A 2 -14.79 0.73 2.35
C LEU A 2 -14.32 0.82 0.88
N LEU A 3 -13.04 0.53 0.61
CA LEU A 3 -12.45 0.55 -0.74
C LEU A 3 -13.12 -0.45 -1.69
N HIS A 4 -13.36 -1.69 -1.25
CA HIS A 4 -14.10 -2.68 -2.03
C HIS A 4 -15.53 -2.20 -2.34
N ALA A 5 -16.20 -1.60 -1.36
CA ALA A 5 -17.55 -1.08 -1.58
C ALA A 5 -17.54 0.04 -2.65
N VAL A 6 -16.59 0.97 -2.58
CA VAL A 6 -16.43 2.05 -3.58
C VAL A 6 -16.11 1.48 -4.97
N ILE A 7 -15.17 0.53 -5.08
CA ILE A 7 -14.79 -0.09 -6.36
C ILE A 7 -15.97 -0.80 -7.03
N HIS A 8 -16.84 -1.43 -6.23
CA HIS A 8 -17.96 -2.22 -6.74
C HIS A 8 -19.31 -1.47 -6.70
N GLY A 9 -19.31 -0.15 -6.46
CA GLY A 9 -20.53 0.66 -6.44
C GLY A 9 -21.51 0.31 -5.30
N LEU A 10 -21.03 -0.36 -4.26
CA LEU A 10 -21.82 -0.73 -3.09
C LEU A 10 -21.91 0.46 -2.12
N PRO A 11 -23.04 0.64 -1.42
CA PRO A 11 -23.20 1.73 -0.46
C PRO A 11 -22.19 1.58 0.69
N PRO A 12 -21.37 2.61 0.98
CA PRO A 12 -20.46 2.56 2.11
C PRO A 12 -21.24 2.54 3.43
N VAL A 13 -20.78 1.74 4.39
CA VAL A 13 -21.33 1.75 5.74
C VAL A 13 -21.01 3.09 6.40
N ALA A 14 -22.05 3.79 6.87
CA ALA A 14 -21.88 5.05 7.56
C ALA A 14 -21.07 4.87 8.85
N LEU A 15 -20.04 5.70 9.04
CA LEU A 15 -19.24 5.71 10.26
C LEU A 15 -19.95 6.52 11.34
N PRO A 16 -19.88 6.10 12.62
CA PRO A 16 -20.43 6.89 13.71
C PRO A 16 -19.70 8.23 13.82
N VAL A 17 -20.47 9.32 14.02
CA VAL A 17 -19.92 10.67 14.18
C VAL A 17 -19.07 10.73 15.45
N ARG A 18 -17.85 11.24 15.34
CA ARG A 18 -16.94 11.49 16.47
C ARG A 18 -16.45 12.93 16.43
N SER A 19 -16.43 13.58 17.60
CA SER A 19 -15.74 14.86 17.74
C SER A 19 -14.24 14.64 17.69
N LEU A 20 -13.52 15.52 17.00
CA LEU A 20 -12.05 15.54 16.95
C LEU A 20 -11.48 16.69 17.78
N LYS A 21 -12.28 17.31 18.66
CA LYS A 21 -11.83 18.41 19.52
C LYS A 21 -10.63 17.98 20.36
N GLY A 22 -9.52 18.70 20.23
CA GLY A 22 -8.28 18.43 20.95
C GLY A 22 -7.38 17.37 20.31
N VAL A 23 -7.83 16.71 19.23
CA VAL A 23 -6.99 15.79 18.45
C VAL A 23 -6.02 16.58 17.58
N ARG A 24 -4.77 16.13 17.51
CA ARG A 24 -3.71 16.73 16.68
C ARG A 24 -3.26 15.75 15.62
N PHE A 25 -3.30 16.16 14.35
CA PHE A 25 -2.78 15.37 13.23
C PHE A 25 -1.57 16.06 12.61
N GLY A 26 -0.53 15.27 12.35
CA GLY A 26 0.55 15.65 11.44
C GLY A 26 0.10 15.47 9.99
N VAL A 27 0.26 16.50 9.17
CA VAL A 27 -0.03 16.48 7.73
C VAL A 27 1.30 16.46 6.98
N VAL A 28 1.58 15.36 6.28
CA VAL A 28 2.76 15.20 5.44
C VAL A 28 2.43 15.72 4.04
N THR A 29 2.60 17.01 3.81
CA THR A 29 2.28 17.67 2.52
C THR A 29 3.11 17.13 1.36
N ALA A 30 4.31 16.63 1.63
CA ALA A 30 5.17 15.96 0.64
C ALA A 30 4.53 14.71 -0.02
N LEU A 31 3.44 14.16 0.54
CA LEU A 31 2.75 12.98 0.01
C LEU A 31 1.37 13.30 -0.61
N GLN A 32 1.02 14.57 -0.77
CA GLN A 32 -0.32 14.97 -1.22
C GLN A 32 -0.58 14.71 -2.71
N GLY A 33 0.47 14.47 -3.51
CA GLY A 33 0.40 14.35 -4.98
C GLY A 33 0.36 15.68 -5.71
N GLU A 34 0.25 15.62 -7.03
CA GLU A 34 0.25 16.79 -7.94
C GLU A 34 -1.03 16.92 -8.78
N ASP A 35 -1.84 15.86 -8.85
CA ASP A 35 -3.09 15.85 -9.61
C ASP A 35 -4.14 16.80 -8.98
N GLU A 36 -4.77 17.64 -9.80
CA GLU A 36 -5.70 18.67 -9.32
C GLU A 36 -6.93 18.06 -8.61
N VAL A 37 -7.49 16.98 -9.16
CA VAL A 37 -8.65 16.30 -8.58
C VAL A 37 -8.29 15.64 -7.24
N GLN A 38 -7.10 15.03 -7.17
CA GLN A 38 -6.57 14.50 -5.92
C GLN A 38 -6.37 15.60 -4.87
N LEU A 39 -5.84 16.76 -5.27
CA LEU A 39 -5.62 17.91 -4.38
C LEU A 39 -6.95 18.46 -3.85
N GLU A 40 -7.99 18.55 -4.68
CA GLU A 40 -9.32 18.96 -4.24
C GLU A 40 -9.87 18.04 -3.15
N VAL A 41 -9.79 16.72 -3.36
CA VAL A 41 -10.23 15.72 -2.37
C VAL A 41 -9.40 15.82 -1.10
N TRP A 42 -8.09 15.97 -1.23
CA TRP A 42 -7.17 16.15 -0.10
C TRP A 42 -7.53 17.37 0.75
N GLN A 43 -7.68 18.54 0.13
CA GLN A 43 -8.02 19.77 0.85
C GLN A 43 -9.41 19.69 1.50
N SER A 44 -10.38 19.10 0.83
CA SER A 44 -11.72 18.86 1.38
C SER A 44 -11.69 17.98 2.64
N ALA A 45 -10.87 16.92 2.63
CA ALA A 45 -10.67 16.05 3.79
C ALA A 45 -10.03 16.81 4.96
N LEU A 46 -8.97 17.58 4.72
CA LEU A 46 -8.33 18.40 5.76
C LEU A 46 -9.29 19.45 6.34
N HIS A 47 -10.10 20.09 5.49
CA HIS A 47 -11.11 21.04 5.94
C HIS A 47 -12.16 20.37 6.84
N THR A 48 -12.61 19.16 6.47
CA THR A 48 -13.55 18.37 7.26
C THR A 48 -12.98 18.03 8.64
N LEU A 49 -11.71 17.62 8.71
CA LEU A 49 -11.02 17.34 9.99
C LEU A 49 -10.96 18.59 10.90
N ARG A 50 -10.59 19.75 10.34
CA ARG A 50 -10.56 21.01 11.09
C ARG A 50 -11.94 21.37 11.63
N ARG A 51 -12.99 21.26 10.80
CA ARG A 51 -14.38 21.52 11.21
C ARG A 51 -14.86 20.60 12.32
N ALA A 52 -14.39 19.36 12.35
CA ALA A 52 -14.67 18.41 13.43
C ALA A 52 -13.91 18.71 14.74
N GLY A 53 -13.04 19.74 14.76
CA GLY A 53 -12.32 20.22 15.94
C GLY A 53 -10.85 19.80 16.02
N ALA A 54 -10.32 19.15 14.97
CA ALA A 54 -8.93 18.72 14.94
C ALA A 54 -7.98 19.90 14.70
N THR A 55 -6.81 19.86 15.33
CA THR A 55 -5.67 20.70 14.98
C THR A 55 -4.80 19.98 13.96
N LEU A 56 -4.55 20.61 12.82
CA LEU A 56 -3.66 20.09 11.79
C LEU A 56 -2.32 20.83 11.86
N VAL A 57 -1.22 20.08 11.90
CA VAL A 57 0.14 20.60 11.93
C VAL A 57 0.88 20.03 10.74
N GLU A 58 1.51 20.87 9.94
CA GLU A 58 2.37 20.39 8.87
C GLU A 58 3.61 19.73 9.45
N VAL A 59 3.96 18.55 8.94
CA VAL A 59 5.12 17.79 9.39
C VAL A 59 5.97 17.35 8.20
N SER A 60 7.28 17.50 8.35
CA SER A 60 8.25 16.97 7.40
C SER A 60 8.63 15.54 7.78
N LEU A 61 8.86 14.71 6.77
CA LEU A 61 9.50 13.41 6.92
C LEU A 61 10.95 13.54 6.43
N PRO A 62 11.94 13.67 7.34
CA PRO A 62 13.30 14.05 6.97
C PRO A 62 14.00 13.02 6.07
N PHE A 63 13.58 11.76 6.10
CA PHE A 63 14.18 10.66 5.34
C PHE A 63 13.36 10.19 4.14
N LEU A 64 12.39 11.01 3.68
CA LEU A 64 11.45 10.57 2.65
C LEU A 64 12.13 10.27 1.31
N GLU A 65 13.14 11.07 0.94
CA GLU A 65 13.92 10.87 -0.27
C GLU A 65 14.75 9.59 -0.20
N GLU A 66 15.46 9.39 0.92
CA GLU A 66 16.30 8.23 1.16
C GLU A 66 15.48 6.94 1.15
N VAL A 67 14.29 6.95 1.76
CA VAL A 67 13.37 5.80 1.71
C VAL A 67 12.87 5.55 0.29
N ARG A 68 12.60 6.60 -0.50
CA ARG A 68 12.16 6.44 -1.90
C ARG A 68 13.24 5.81 -2.78
N GLN A 69 14.51 6.14 -2.53
CA GLN A 69 15.65 5.59 -3.26
C GLN A 69 16.15 4.26 -2.69
N ALA A 70 15.68 3.85 -1.51
CA ALA A 70 16.09 2.61 -0.89
C ALA A 70 15.69 1.42 -1.78
N THR A 71 16.55 0.38 -1.79
CA THR A 71 16.22 -0.87 -2.47
C THR A 71 14.91 -1.42 -1.91
N CYS A 72 13.93 -1.66 -2.78
CA CYS A 72 12.69 -2.33 -2.40
C CYS A 72 12.98 -3.80 -2.03
N LEU A 73 12.94 -4.11 -0.73
CA LEU A 73 13.25 -5.45 -0.21
C LEU A 73 12.25 -6.50 -0.65
N SER A 74 10.99 -6.11 -0.90
CA SER A 74 9.96 -7.00 -1.42
C SER A 74 10.35 -7.66 -2.75
N LEU A 75 11.25 -7.04 -3.54
CA LEU A 75 11.78 -7.64 -4.77
C LEU A 75 12.67 -8.88 -4.52
N TYR A 76 13.15 -9.08 -3.29
CA TYR A 76 13.97 -10.21 -2.88
C TYR A 76 13.21 -11.16 -1.95
N GLU A 77 12.37 -10.61 -1.08
CA GLU A 77 11.71 -11.37 -0.01
C GLU A 77 10.42 -12.03 -0.48
N PHE A 78 9.71 -11.41 -1.43
CA PHE A 78 8.37 -11.87 -1.80
C PHE A 78 8.36 -13.28 -2.37
N ARG A 79 9.25 -13.58 -3.33
CA ARG A 79 9.31 -14.93 -3.92
C ARG A 79 9.59 -16.00 -2.86
N VAL A 80 10.57 -15.75 -2.00
CA VAL A 80 10.94 -16.70 -0.94
C VAL A 80 9.76 -16.96 -0.01
N ALA A 81 9.08 -15.90 0.45
CA ALA A 81 7.97 -16.01 1.38
C ALA A 81 6.72 -16.66 0.73
N ILE A 82 6.38 -16.28 -0.51
CA ILE A 82 5.19 -16.82 -1.18
C ILE A 82 5.39 -18.27 -1.59
N ASP A 83 6.58 -18.66 -2.06
CA ASP A 83 6.90 -20.05 -2.42
C ASP A 83 6.81 -20.96 -1.17
N ASP A 84 7.40 -20.52 -0.05
CA ASP A 84 7.29 -21.24 1.23
C ASP A 84 5.82 -21.36 1.69
N TRP A 85 5.06 -20.26 1.65
CA TRP A 85 3.66 -20.29 2.05
C TRP A 85 2.80 -21.20 1.16
N LEU A 86 2.99 -21.14 -0.16
CA LEU A 86 2.27 -21.97 -1.15
C LEU A 86 2.57 -23.46 -0.97
N SER A 87 3.81 -23.82 -0.65
CA SER A 87 4.19 -25.23 -0.40
C SER A 87 3.40 -25.89 0.74
N LYS A 88 2.84 -25.08 1.65
CA LYS A 88 2.05 -25.52 2.81
C LYS A 88 0.55 -25.59 2.51
N GLN A 89 0.10 -25.14 1.34
CA GLN A 89 -1.32 -25.09 0.98
C GLN A 89 -1.71 -26.26 0.07
N PRO A 90 -2.68 -27.11 0.47
CA PRO A 90 -3.18 -28.17 -0.39
C PRO A 90 -3.83 -27.62 -1.67
N GLY A 91 -3.41 -28.15 -2.83
CA GLY A 91 -3.97 -27.78 -4.13
C GLY A 91 -3.57 -26.39 -4.65
N ALA A 92 -2.62 -25.72 -3.99
CA ALA A 92 -2.08 -24.45 -4.46
C ALA A 92 -1.06 -24.63 -5.61
N PRO A 93 -0.80 -23.57 -6.38
CA PRO A 93 0.32 -23.54 -7.32
C PRO A 93 1.65 -23.90 -6.64
N SER A 94 2.57 -24.51 -7.39
CA SER A 94 3.87 -24.95 -6.85
C SER A 94 4.80 -23.81 -6.43
N GLY A 95 4.45 -22.56 -6.74
CA GLY A 95 5.20 -21.37 -6.43
C GLY A 95 4.82 -20.20 -7.34
N LEU A 96 5.50 -19.07 -7.16
CA LEU A 96 5.31 -17.85 -7.94
C LEU A 96 5.52 -18.09 -9.44
N THR A 97 6.48 -18.93 -9.82
CA THR A 97 6.72 -19.30 -11.23
C THR A 97 5.46 -19.89 -11.86
N SER A 98 4.80 -20.83 -11.17
CA SER A 98 3.57 -21.46 -11.68
C SER A 98 2.41 -20.46 -11.82
N ILE A 99 2.33 -19.46 -10.94
CA ILE A 99 1.33 -18.39 -11.05
C ILE A 99 1.61 -17.52 -12.28
N VAL A 100 2.87 -17.14 -12.49
CA VAL A 100 3.26 -16.32 -13.65
C VAL A 100 3.07 -17.09 -14.97
N ASP A 101 3.45 -18.36 -15.02
CA ASP A 101 3.32 -19.19 -16.24
C ASP A 101 1.86 -19.47 -16.61
N SER A 102 0.99 -19.64 -15.61
CA SER A 102 -0.44 -19.87 -15.83
C SER A 102 -1.21 -18.61 -16.21
N GLY A 103 -0.65 -17.41 -16.01
CA GLY A 103 -1.37 -16.15 -16.22
C GLY A 103 -2.43 -15.86 -15.14
N ALA A 104 -2.44 -16.60 -14.03
CA ALA A 104 -3.43 -16.46 -12.95
C ALA A 104 -3.14 -15.23 -12.05
N PHE A 105 -2.94 -14.07 -12.66
CA PHE A 105 -2.66 -12.80 -12.00
C PHE A 105 -3.17 -11.64 -12.88
N LEU A 106 -3.31 -10.44 -12.31
CA LEU A 106 -3.76 -9.28 -13.07
C LEU A 106 -2.64 -8.78 -14.01
N PRO A 107 -2.89 -8.59 -15.33
CA PRO A 107 -1.85 -8.30 -16.32
C PRO A 107 -0.93 -7.12 -15.97
N GLU A 108 -1.44 -6.10 -15.30
CA GLU A 108 -0.70 -4.92 -14.83
C GLU A 108 0.46 -5.28 -13.89
N PHE A 109 0.40 -6.43 -13.20
CA PHE A 109 1.47 -6.90 -12.32
C PHE A 109 2.50 -7.78 -13.03
N ALA A 110 2.32 -8.14 -14.30
CA ALA A 110 3.26 -9.03 -15.01
C ALA A 110 4.72 -8.55 -14.93
N PRO A 111 5.03 -7.27 -15.20
CA PRO A 111 6.41 -6.79 -15.15
C PRO A 111 7.02 -6.95 -13.76
N PHE A 112 6.24 -6.65 -12.72
CA PHE A 112 6.68 -6.69 -11.33
C PHE A 112 6.88 -8.12 -10.82
N LEU A 113 5.94 -9.04 -11.13
CA LEU A 113 6.06 -10.45 -10.76
C LEU A 113 7.26 -11.11 -11.47
N ARG A 114 7.53 -10.75 -12.74
CA ARG A 114 8.74 -11.21 -13.45
C ARG A 114 10.02 -10.67 -12.82
N GLN A 115 10.00 -9.42 -12.33
CA GLN A 115 11.13 -8.86 -11.59
C GLN A 115 11.37 -9.61 -10.27
N MET A 116 10.30 -9.94 -9.53
CA MET A 116 10.39 -10.74 -8.30
C MET A 116 10.89 -12.17 -8.56
N LEU A 117 10.56 -12.77 -9.71
CA LEU A 117 11.10 -14.07 -10.10
C LEU A 117 12.62 -14.08 -10.26
N ALA A 118 13.25 -12.93 -10.56
CA ALA A 118 14.70 -12.83 -10.73
C ALA A 118 15.48 -13.05 -9.42
N SER A 119 14.84 -12.88 -8.25
CA SER A 119 15.47 -13.07 -6.94
C SER A 119 14.96 -14.33 -6.28
N ASN A 120 15.82 -15.34 -6.10
CA ASN A 120 15.49 -16.58 -5.41
C ASN A 120 16.06 -16.65 -3.98
N THR A 121 16.67 -15.57 -3.50
CA THR A 121 17.25 -15.45 -2.15
C THR A 121 16.91 -14.10 -1.53
N LEU A 122 16.91 -14.05 -0.20
CA LEU A 122 16.83 -12.79 0.53
C LEU A 122 18.02 -11.88 0.17
N LYS A 123 17.80 -10.56 0.22
CA LYS A 123 18.89 -9.59 0.05
C LYS A 123 19.98 -9.76 1.11
N THR A 124 19.56 -10.13 2.33
CA THR A 124 20.45 -10.45 3.44
C THR A 124 20.16 -11.87 3.91
N PRO A 125 21.05 -12.85 3.66
CA PRO A 125 20.81 -14.26 4.00
C PRO A 125 20.55 -14.55 5.49
N LEU A 126 20.92 -13.64 6.39
CA LEU A 126 20.74 -13.75 7.84
C LEU A 126 19.32 -13.44 8.33
N TRP A 127 18.38 -13.12 7.42
CA TRP A 127 16.98 -12.81 7.76
C TRP A 127 16.02 -14.02 7.64
N LEU A 128 16.58 -15.24 7.59
CA LEU A 128 15.85 -16.51 7.67
C LEU A 128 15.63 -16.94 9.13
#